data_AF-F0VZB3-F1
#
_entry.id   AF-F0VZB3-F1
#
_cell.length_a   1.000
_cell.length_b   1.000
_cell.length_c   1.000
_cell.angle_alpha   90.00
_cell.angle_beta   90.00
_cell.angle_gamma   90.00
#
_symmetry.space_group_name_H-M   'P 1'
#
loop_
_entity.id
_entity.type
_entity.pdbx_description
1 polymer ?
#
loop_
_entity_poly.entity_id
_entity_poly.type
_entity_poly.pdbx_seq_one_letter_code
_entity_poly.pdbx_strand_id
1 'polypeptide(L)'
;MGLANPLRPAHEHATHRVYDIKSGLYCAYVAQCLPCEPIEKSEVYCIDTGHRRELLCPRENDMKSVYTRYQACLPQKQFRSLFKVVYFQITLVAIFLVASFALRKMKGKMI
;
A
#
# COMPACT_ATOMS: atom_id res chain seq x y z
N MET A 1 -32.78 1.36 -3.67
CA MET A 1 -32.31 0.76 -2.41
C MET A 1 -31.30 -0.33 -2.77
N GLY A 2 -30.00 -0.04 -2.68
CA GLY A 2 -28.94 -1.01 -2.98
C GLY A 2 -28.12 -1.23 -1.72
N LEU A 3 -28.10 -2.47 -1.21
CA LEU A 3 -27.43 -2.85 0.02
C LEU A 3 -25.92 -2.61 -0.08
N ALA A 4 -25.40 -1.70 0.75
CA ALA A 4 -23.98 -1.55 0.99
C ALA A 4 -23.46 -2.82 1.68
N ASN A 5 -22.48 -3.49 1.05
CA ASN A 5 -21.89 -4.72 1.55
C ASN A 5 -21.05 -4.42 2.83
N PRO A 6 -21.37 -5.00 4.00
CA PRO A 6 -20.80 -4.61 5.29
C PRO A 6 -19.36 -5.11 5.55
N LEU A 7 -18.77 -5.87 4.62
CA LEU A 7 -17.43 -6.43 4.75
C LEU A 7 -16.30 -5.50 4.24
N ARG A 8 -16.58 -4.22 3.97
CA ARG A 8 -15.52 -3.28 3.56
C ARG A 8 -14.88 -2.69 4.82
N PRO A 9 -13.68 -3.12 5.23
CA PRO A 9 -13.01 -2.53 6.38
C PRO A 9 -12.77 -1.03 6.10
N ALA A 10 -13.19 -0.19 7.04
CA ALA A 10 -12.85 1.22 7.09
C ALA A 10 -11.36 1.35 7.40
N HIS A 11 -10.51 1.05 6.41
CA HIS A 11 -9.10 1.34 6.53
C HIS A 11 -8.92 2.85 6.40
N GLU A 12 -8.76 3.51 7.55
CA GLU A 12 -8.06 4.79 7.70
C GLU A 12 -6.60 4.64 7.24
N HIS A 13 -6.39 4.34 5.96
CA HIS A 13 -5.12 4.58 5.32
C HIS A 13 -5.06 6.07 5.04
N ALA A 14 -4.03 6.73 5.60
CA ALA A 14 -3.64 8.10 5.28
C ALA A 14 -3.94 8.37 3.81
N THR A 15 -5.03 9.09 3.56
CA THR A 15 -5.61 9.21 2.23
C THR A 15 -4.67 10.12 1.46
N HIS A 16 -3.72 9.52 0.75
CA HIS A 16 -2.94 10.25 -0.24
C HIS A 16 -3.96 10.77 -1.26
N ARG A 17 -4.26 12.06 -1.15
CA ARG A 17 -5.22 12.75 -2.00
C ARG A 17 -4.50 13.16 -3.28
N VAL A 18 -5.09 12.85 -4.42
CA VAL A 18 -4.61 13.32 -5.72
C VAL A 18 -5.62 14.27 -6.29
N TYR A 19 -5.11 15.42 -6.70
CA TYR A 19 -5.91 16.40 -7.40
C TYR A 19 -6.22 15.88 -8.81
N ASP A 20 -7.50 15.70 -9.09
CA ASP A 20 -7.97 15.30 -10.41
C ASP A 20 -8.33 16.54 -11.22
N ILE A 21 -7.49 16.83 -12.21
CA ILE A 21 -7.63 18.01 -13.08
C ILE A 21 -8.96 18.00 -13.85
N LYS A 22 -9.54 16.82 -14.13
CA LYS A 22 -10.82 16.75 -14.85
C LYS A 22 -12.03 17.07 -13.96
N SER A 23 -11.92 16.79 -12.67
CA SER A 23 -13.04 16.92 -11.72
C SER A 23 -12.88 18.15 -10.83
N GLY A 24 -11.73 18.83 -10.86
CA GLY A 24 -11.41 19.97 -10.00
C GLY A 24 -11.34 19.62 -8.51
N LEU A 25 -11.31 18.34 -8.16
CA LEU A 25 -11.50 17.84 -6.79
C LEU A 25 -10.40 16.86 -6.40
N TYR A 26 -10.17 16.75 -5.10
CA TYR A 26 -9.22 15.79 -4.53
C TYR A 26 -9.86 14.40 -4.43
N CYS A 27 -9.33 13.44 -5.18
CA CYS A 27 -9.72 12.04 -5.09
C CYS A 27 -8.82 11.30 -4.09
N ALA A 28 -9.40 10.29 -3.43
CA ALA A 28 -8.71 9.43 -2.48
C ALA A 28 -8.25 8.12 -3.16
N TYR A 29 -7.01 7.71 -2.94
CA TYR A 29 -6.59 6.36 -3.32
C TYR A 29 -7.23 5.31 -2.40
N VAL A 30 -7.82 4.27 -2.99
CA VAL A 30 -8.46 3.18 -2.22
C VAL A 30 -7.61 1.94 -2.14
N ALA A 31 -6.96 1.59 -3.25
CA ALA A 31 -6.32 0.30 -3.42
C ALA A 31 -4.87 0.46 -3.91
N GLN A 32 -4.09 -0.61 -3.71
CA GLN A 32 -2.78 -0.74 -4.32
C GLN A 32 -2.92 -0.84 -5.85
N CYS A 33 -1.80 -0.62 -6.56
CA CYS A 33 -1.76 -0.75 -8.01
C CYS A 33 -1.92 -2.23 -8.38
N LEU A 34 -2.98 -2.58 -9.10
CA LEU A 34 -3.35 -3.94 -9.49
C LEU A 34 -3.13 -4.15 -10.99
N PRO A 35 -2.82 -5.38 -11.45
CA PRO A 35 -2.81 -5.67 -12.87
C PRO A 35 -4.23 -5.50 -13.45
N CYS A 36 -4.33 -5.05 -14.69
CA CYS A 36 -5.61 -5.00 -15.37
C CYS A 36 -6.11 -6.40 -15.75
N GLU A 37 -7.42 -6.54 -15.86
CA GLU A 37 -8.02 -7.74 -16.42
C GLU A 37 -7.91 -7.76 -17.96
N PRO A 38 -7.98 -8.95 -18.61
CA PRO A 38 -7.84 -9.06 -20.06
C PRO A 38 -8.84 -8.21 -20.84
N ILE A 39 -10.04 -8.02 -20.28
CA ILE A 39 -11.14 -7.26 -20.86
C ILE A 39 -10.83 -5.75 -20.88
N GLU A 40 -10.01 -5.28 -19.94
CA GLU A 40 -9.68 -3.86 -19.77
C GLU A 40 -8.38 -3.47 -20.47
N LYS A 41 -7.78 -4.40 -21.20
CA LYS A 41 -6.47 -4.17 -21.83
C LYS A 41 -6.50 -3.05 -22.87
N SER A 42 -7.67 -2.76 -23.45
CA SER A 42 -7.92 -1.65 -24.37
C SER A 42 -8.25 -0.33 -23.67
N GLU A 43 -8.36 -0.30 -22.36
CA GLU A 43 -8.72 0.91 -21.62
C GLU A 43 -7.53 1.84 -21.46
N VAL A 44 -7.78 3.15 -21.47
CA VAL A 44 -6.73 4.19 -21.44
C VAL A 44 -5.86 4.09 -20.18
N TYR A 45 -6.44 3.66 -19.05
CA TYR A 45 -5.70 3.46 -17.81
C TYR A 45 -4.83 2.20 -17.82
N CYS A 46 -4.99 1.32 -18.80
CA CYS A 46 -4.31 0.04 -18.86
C CYS A 46 -3.29 -0.07 -19.99
N ILE A 47 -3.50 0.62 -21.12
CA ILE A 47 -2.66 0.49 -22.32
C ILE A 47 -1.17 0.72 -22.03
N ASP A 48 -0.84 1.72 -21.22
CA ASP A 48 0.55 2.13 -21.01
C ASP A 48 1.31 1.23 -20.03
N THR A 49 0.69 0.90 -18.89
CA THR A 49 1.37 0.24 -17.77
C THR A 49 0.89 -1.18 -17.50
N GLY A 50 -0.23 -1.59 -18.09
CA GLY A 50 -0.90 -2.86 -17.77
C GLY A 50 -1.44 -2.95 -16.35
N HIS A 51 -1.43 -1.83 -15.60
CA HIS A 51 -1.85 -1.79 -14.21
C HIS A 51 -2.79 -0.60 -13.95
N ARG A 52 -3.80 -0.86 -13.12
CA ARG A 52 -4.83 0.10 -12.71
C ARG A 52 -4.82 0.32 -11.21
N ARG A 53 -5.18 1.53 -10.80
CA ARG A 53 -5.49 1.85 -9.41
C ARG A 53 -6.88 2.48 -9.33
N GLU A 54 -7.61 2.09 -8.29
CA GLU A 54 -8.90 2.67 -7.93
C GLU A 54 -8.72 3.97 -7.14
N LEU A 55 -9.38 5.02 -7.64
CA LEU A 55 -9.59 6.29 -6.96
C LEU A 55 -11.07 6.45 -6.63
N LEU A 56 -11.32 7.02 -5.46
CA LEU A 56 -12.64 7.45 -5.03
C LEU A 56 -12.70 8.96 -5.12
N CYS A 57 -13.49 9.45 -6.06
CA CYS A 57 -13.67 10.87 -6.31
C CYS A 57 -15.05 11.32 -5.82
N PRO A 58 -15.15 12.43 -5.07
CA PRO A 58 -16.44 13.02 -4.75
C PRO A 58 -17.09 13.55 -6.03
N ARG A 59 -18.41 13.43 -6.13
CA ARG A 59 -19.18 13.99 -7.25
C ARG A 59 -19.31 15.49 -7.06
N GLU A 60 -19.19 16.25 -8.15
CA GLU A 60 -19.12 17.73 -8.14
C GLU A 60 -20.28 18.39 -7.36
N ASN A 61 -21.47 17.80 -7.41
CA ASN A 61 -22.68 18.33 -6.75
C ASN A 61 -23.03 17.66 -5.41
N ASP A 62 -22.28 16.64 -4.98
CA ASP A 62 -22.53 15.97 -3.70
C ASP A 62 -21.26 15.31 -3.17
N MET A 63 -20.63 15.97 -2.19
CA MET A 63 -19.43 15.49 -1.49
C MET A 63 -19.64 14.19 -0.71
N LYS A 64 -20.90 13.78 -0.44
CA LYS A 64 -21.19 12.49 0.19
C LYS A 64 -21.27 11.35 -0.83
N SER A 65 -21.58 11.66 -2.09
CA SER A 65 -21.58 10.68 -3.17
C SER A 65 -20.18 10.55 -3.75
N VAL A 66 -19.66 9.33 -3.75
CA VAL A 66 -18.31 9.02 -4.23
C VAL A 66 -18.43 8.07 -5.41
N TYR A 67 -17.71 8.34 -6.50
CA TYR A 67 -17.63 7.45 -7.65
C TYR A 67 -16.22 6.87 -7.78
N THR A 68 -16.15 5.65 -8.27
CA THR A 68 -14.88 4.97 -8.54
C THR A 68 -14.36 5.39 -9.90
N ARG A 69 -13.09 5.77 -9.95
CA ARG A 69 -12.36 6.09 -11.18
C ARG A 69 -11.08 5.28 -11.22
N TYR A 70 -10.70 4.82 -12.42
CA TYR A 70 -9.46 4.09 -12.65
C TYR A 70 -8.39 5.02 -13.24
N GLN A 71 -7.16 4.84 -12.79
CA GLN A 71 -5.98 5.53 -13.34
C GLN A 71 -4.84 4.54 -13.52
N ALA A 72 -4.03 4.78 -14.55
CA ALA A 72 -2.78 4.07 -14.76
C ALA A 72 -1.86 4.27 -13.55
N CYS A 73 -1.19 3.20 -13.13
CA CYS A 73 -0.27 3.26 -12.01
C CYS A 73 0.92 2.35 -12.25
N LEU A 74 2.02 2.65 -11.55
CA LEU A 74 3.18 1.77 -11.52
C LEU A 74 3.10 0.90 -10.26
N PRO A 75 3.29 -0.43 -10.38
CA PRO A 75 3.30 -1.31 -9.22
C PRO A 75 4.40 -0.87 -8.27
N GLN A 76 4.02 -0.59 -7.02
CA GLN A 76 4.99 -0.21 -6.01
C GLN A 76 5.82 -1.45 -5.69
N LYS A 77 7.09 -1.40 -6.08
CA LYS A 77 8.10 -2.45 -5.91
C LYS A 77 7.99 -3.13 -4.53
N GLN A 78 7.53 -4.39 -4.51
CA GLN A 78 7.37 -5.25 -3.33
C GLN A 78 8.64 -5.39 -2.46
N PHE A 79 9.79 -5.03 -3.00
CA PHE A 79 11.10 -5.06 -2.33
C PHE A 79 11.10 -4.38 -0.96
N ARG A 80 10.29 -3.33 -0.74
CA ARG A 80 10.22 -2.62 0.56
C ARG A 80 9.76 -3.52 1.71
N SER A 81 8.95 -4.55 1.43
CA SER A 81 8.51 -5.53 2.44
C SER A 81 9.63 -6.53 2.77
N LEU A 82 10.33 -7.04 1.75
CA LEU A 82 11.42 -8.00 1.93
C LEU A 82 12.60 -7.41 2.71
N PHE A 83 12.96 -6.15 2.43
CA PHE A 83 14.01 -5.46 3.18
C PHE A 83 13.66 -5.29 4.67
N LYS A 84 12.37 -5.11 5.00
CA LYS A 84 11.93 -4.98 6.38
C LYS A 84 12.13 -6.28 7.17
N VAL A 85 11.85 -7.43 6.54
CA VAL A 85 12.06 -8.75 7.14
C VAL A 85 13.55 -9.05 7.32
N VAL A 86 14.36 -8.80 6.29
CA VAL A 86 15.82 -9.02 6.35
C VAL A 86 16.46 -8.14 7.43
N TYR A 87 16.07 -6.87 7.52
CA TYR A 87 16.59 -5.97 8.54
C TYR A 87 16.29 -6.47 9.96
N PHE A 88 15.05 -6.89 10.21
CA PHE A 88 14.65 -7.46 11.50
C PHE A 88 15.47 -8.71 11.85
N GLN A 89 15.69 -9.59 10.87
CA GLN A 89 16.48 -10.80 11.06
C GLN A 89 17.94 -10.49 11.40
N ILE A 90 18.57 -9.53 10.71
CA ILE A 90 19.94 -9.08 10.99
C ILE A 90 20.02 -8.48 12.40
N THR A 91 19.03 -7.67 12.80
CA THR A 91 18.99 -7.07 14.14
C THR A 91 18.93 -8.15 15.23
N LEU A 92 18.11 -9.18 15.08
CA LEU A 92 18.03 -10.27 16.06
C LEU A 92 19.34 -11.05 16.18
N VAL A 93 19.99 -11.36 15.05
CA VAL A 93 21.29 -12.04 15.06
C VAL A 93 22.35 -11.19 15.76
N ALA A 94 22.38 -9.88 15.49
CA ALA A 94 23.31 -8.97 16.16
C ALA A 94 23.10 -8.93 17.68
N ILE A 95 21.85 -8.81 18.14
CA ILE A 95 21.51 -8.84 19.57
C ILE A 95 21.94 -10.17 20.20
N PHE A 96 21.67 -11.29 19.52
CA PHE A 96 22.05 -12.61 20.02
C PHE A 96 23.58 -12.77 20.15
N LEU A 97 24.35 -12.27 19.19
CA LEU A 97 25.81 -12.28 19.24
C LEU A 97 26.34 -11.42 20.39
N VAL A 98 25.80 -10.21 20.58
CA VAL A 98 26.19 -9.32 21.67
C VAL A 98 25.86 -9.94 23.03
N ALA A 99 24.66 -10.50 23.19
CA ALA A 99 24.25 -11.18 24.43
C ALA A 99 25.13 -12.40 24.73
N SER A 100 25.41 -13.23 23.72
CA SER A 100 26.29 -14.38 23.85
C SER A 100 27.72 -13.99 24.23
N PHE A 101 28.24 -12.92 23.62
CA PHE A 101 29.57 -12.40 23.95
C PHE A 101 29.62 -11.85 25.39
N ALA A 102 28.61 -11.08 25.80
CA ALA A 102 28.49 -10.57 27.17
C ALA A 102 28.44 -11.71 28.20
N LEU A 103 27.65 -12.75 27.93
CA LEU A 103 27.56 -13.94 28.77
C LEU A 103 28.90 -14.69 28.88
N ARG A 104 29.61 -14.89 27.76
CA ARG A 104 30.94 -15.52 27.75
C ARG A 104 31.95 -14.71 28.55
N LYS A 105 31.94 -13.38 28.42
CA LYS A 105 32.83 -12.48 29.16
C LYS A 105 32.57 -12.52 30.67
N MET A 106 31.31 -12.64 31.09
CA MET A 106 30.97 -12.79 32.51
C MET A 106 31.38 -14.16 33.05
N LYS A 107 31.19 -15.24 32.26
CA LYS A 107 31.58 -16.60 32.66
C LYS A 107 33.10 -16.76 32.82
N GLY A 108 33.90 -16.09 31.98
CA GLY A 108 35.36 -16.07 32.10
C GLY A 108 35.92 -15.20 33.23
N LYS A 109 35.09 -14.39 33.91
CA LYS A 109 35.46 -13.62 35.10
C LYS A 109 35.10 -14.31 36.42
N MET A 110 34.38 -15.44 36.37
CA MET A 110 33.95 -16.23 37.54
C MET A 110 34.82 -17.48 37.79
N ILE A 111 35.93 -17.63 37.06
CA ILE A 111 36.97 -18.65 37.30
C ILE A 111 38.24 -17.92 37.74
#